data_AF-A0A3M1DR89-F1
#
_entry.id   AF-A0A3M1DR89-F1
#
_cell.length_a   1.000
_cell.length_b   1.000
_cell.length_c   1.000
_cell.angle_alpha   90.00
_cell.angle_beta   90.00
_cell.angle_gamma   90.00
#
_symmetry.space_group_name_H-M   'P 1'
#
loop_
_entity.id
_entity.type
_entity.pdbx_description
1 polymer ?
#
loop_
_entity_poly.entity_id
_entity_poly.type
_entity_poly.pdbx_seq_one_letter_code
_entity_poly.pdbx_strand_id
1 'polypeptide(L)' 'MLQSIYFTLTAILLYLLADWILVRIEQRRGELLPHRNLVFFVLLLGLAVGTFALIRHFTGQA' A
#
# COMPACT_ATOMS: atom_id res chain seq x y z
N MET A 1 -10.38 13.59 16.80
CA MET A 1 -10.86 12.19 16.92
C MET A 1 -11.26 11.61 15.56
N LEU A 2 -12.18 12.23 14.79
CA LEU A 2 -12.59 11.71 13.47
C LEU A 2 -11.45 11.59 12.43
N GLN A 3 -10.54 12.57 12.37
CA GLN A 3 -9.39 12.54 11.45
C GLN A 3 -8.50 11.31 11.63
N SER A 4 -8.25 10.88 12.87
CA SER A 4 -7.46 9.68 13.17
C SER A 4 -8.13 8.41 12.66
N ILE A 5 -9.47 8.35 12.68
CA ILE A 5 -10.24 7.21 12.15
C ILE A 5 -10.05 7.11 10.62
N TYR A 6 -10.12 8.24 9.91
CA TYR A 6 -9.88 8.25 8.47
C TYR A 6 -8.45 7.80 8.12
N PHE A 7 -7.44 8.29 8.82
CA PHE A 7 -6.06 7.85 8.59
C PHE A 7 -5.86 6.36 8.85
N THR A 8 -6.45 5.83 9.93
CA THR A 8 -6.39 4.39 10.23
C THR A 8 -7.12 3.57 9.17
N LEU A 9 -8.31 4.01 8.72
CA LEU A 9 -9.04 3.37 7.63
C LEU A 9 -8.21 3.35 6.33
N THR A 10 -7.59 4.47 5.98
CA THR A 10 -6.70 4.56 4.82
C THR A 10 -5.51 3.61 4.97
N ALA A 11 -4.91 3.52 6.15
CA ALA A 11 -3.82 2.58 6.42
C ALA A 11 -4.27 1.11 6.28
N ILE A 12 -5.46 0.76 6.77
CA ILE A 12 -6.04 -0.58 6.60
C ILE A 12 -6.29 -0.89 5.12
N LEU A 13 -6.87 0.05 4.37
CA LEU A 13 -7.09 -0.11 2.93
C LEU A 13 -5.78 -0.30 2.17
N LEU A 14 -4.76 0.49 2.50
CA LEU A 14 -3.40 0.36 1.95
C LEU A 14 -2.79 -1.01 2.24
N TYR A 15 -2.95 -1.50 3.48
CA TYR A 15 -2.48 -2.82 3.88
C TYR A 15 -3.14 -3.93 3.06
N LEU A 16 -4.48 -3.89 2.93
CA LEU A 16 -5.24 -4.87 2.16
C LEU A 16 -4.88 -4.82 0.67
N LEU A 17 -4.68 -3.63 0.11
CA LEU A 17 -4.24 -3.47 -1.28
C LEU A 17 -2.83 -4.01 -1.49
N ALA A 18 -1.90 -3.75 -0.58
CA ALA A 18 -0.54 -4.27 -0.64
C ALA A 18 -0.52 -5.80 -0.60
N ASP A 19 -1.30 -6.41 0.29
CA ASP A 19 -1.40 -7.86 0.41
C ASP A 19 -2.03 -8.49 -0.85
N TRP A 20 -3.10 -7.88 -1.36
CA TRP A 20 -3.74 -8.33 -2.61
C TRP A 20 -2.78 -8.26 -3.82
N ILE A 21 -2.03 -7.17 -3.96
CA ILE A 21 -1.03 -7.01 -5.03
C ILE A 21 0.07 -8.07 -4.88
N LEU A 22 0.55 -8.31 -3.66
CA LEU A 22 1.58 -9.31 -3.39
C LEU A 22 1.11 -10.71 -3.77
N VAL A 23 -0.08 -11.12 -3.31
CA VAL A 23 -0.68 -12.41 -3.66
C VAL A 23 -0.88 -12.51 -5.17
N ARG A 24 -1.29 -11.42 -5.84
CA ARG A 24 -1.45 -11.40 -7.28
C ARG A 24 -0.12 -11.61 -8.02
N ILE A 25 0.97 -11.05 -7.50
CA ILE A 25 2.33 -11.24 -8.05
C ILE A 25 2.79 -12.69 -7.83
N GLU A 26 2.56 -13.26 -6.65
CA GLU A 26 2.89 -14.66 -6.33
C GLU A 26 2.13 -15.62 -7.26
N GLN A 27 0.82 -15.40 -7.45
CA GLN A 27 0.00 -16.18 -8.39
C GLN A 27 0.48 -16.09 -9.84
N ARG A 28 1.03 -14.94 -10.26
CA ARG A 28 1.57 -14.75 -11.61
C ARG A 28 2.93 -15.44 -11.79
N ARG A 29 3.75 -15.47 -10.75
CA ARG A 29 5.05 -16.16 -10.75
C ARG A 29 4.91 -17.67 -10.60
N GLY A 30 3.84 -18.14 -9.95
CA GLY A 30 3.63 -19.57 -9.68
C GLY A 30 4.47 -20.09 -8.50
N GLU A 31 5.21 -19.21 -7.82
CA GLU A 31 6.04 -19.53 -6.67
C GLU A 31 5.88 -18.46 -5.59
N LEU A 32 5.99 -18.88 -4.33
CA LEU A 32 6.04 -17.96 -3.19
C LEU A 32 7.32 -17.14 -3.25
N LEU A 33 7.21 -15.82 -3.07
CA LEU A 33 8.37 -14.95 -3.14
C LEU A 33 9.32 -15.24 -1.96
N PRO A 34 10.61 -15.52 -2.22
CA PRO A 34 11.59 -15.54 -1.15
C PRO A 34 11.67 -14.11 -0.56
N HIS A 35 11.56 -14.01 0.77
CA HIS A 35 11.45 -12.73 1.50
C HIS A 35 10.13 -11.97 1.28
N ARG A 36 8.99 -12.69 1.24
CA ARG A 36 7.62 -12.12 1.20
C ARG A 36 7.43 -10.89 2.11
N ASN A 37 8.01 -10.92 3.32
CA ASN A 37 7.89 -9.81 4.27
C ASN A 37 8.58 -8.52 3.79
N LEU A 38 9.74 -8.64 3.15
CA LEU A 38 10.48 -7.50 2.59
C LEU A 38 9.73 -6.93 1.39
N VAL A 39 9.20 -7.79 0.52
CA VAL A 39 8.40 -7.38 -0.64
C VAL A 39 7.11 -6.68 -0.18
N PHE A 40 6.42 -7.25 0.82
CA PHE A 40 5.25 -6.63 1.43
C PHE A 40 5.56 -5.23 1.97
N PHE A 41 6.67 -5.10 2.70
CA PHE A 41 7.11 -3.82 3.25
C PHE A 41 7.35 -2.78 2.14
N VAL A 42 8.09 -3.14 1.10
CA VAL A 42 8.39 -2.23 -0.03
C VAL A 42 7.11 -1.86 -0.79
N LEU A 43 6.19 -2.82 -1.00
CA LEU A 43 4.89 -2.56 -1.62
C LEU A 43 4.05 -1.60 -0.79
N LEU A 44 3.89 -1.87 0.51
CA LEU A 44 3.11 -1.04 1.41
C LEU A 44 3.69 0.37 1.51
N LEU A 45 5.02 0.49 1.61
CA LEU A 45 5.72 1.78 1.64
C LEU A 45 5.53 2.54 0.34
N GLY A 46 5.73 1.88 -0.80
CA GLY A 46 5.55 2.48 -2.12
C GLY A 46 4.11 2.95 -2.36
N LEU A 47 3.13 2.15 -1.97
CA LEU A 47 1.72 2.54 -2.02
C LEU A 47 1.42 3.69 -1.08
N ALA A 48 1.92 3.68 0.16
CA ALA A 48 1.70 4.77 1.10
C ALA A 48 2.26 6.09 0.56
N VAL A 49 3.53 6.11 0.17
CA VAL A 49 4.18 7.29 -0.42
C VAL A 49 3.47 7.73 -1.69
N GLY A 50 3.12 6.78 -2.57
CA GLY A 50 2.39 7.06 -3.81
C GLY A 50 1.00 7.64 -3.58
N THR A 51 0.23 7.10 -2.62
CA THR A 51 -1.09 7.60 -2.25
C THR A 51 -0.99 9.01 -1.67
N PHE A 52 -0.07 9.26 -0.73
CA PHE A 52 0.13 10.60 -0.18
C PHE A 52 0.63 11.60 -1.23
N ALA A 53 1.51 11.18 -2.12
CA ALA A 53 1.99 12.01 -3.24
C ALA A 53 0.86 12.34 -4.22
N LEU A 54 0.03 11.36 -4.58
CA LEU A 54 -1.15 11.56 -5.43
C LEU A 54 -2.15 12.52 -4.76
N ILE A 55 -2.46 12.32 -3.49
CA ILE A 55 -3.34 13.21 -2.73
C ILE A 55 -2.78 14.64 -2.76
N ARG A 56 -1.48 14.82 -2.50
CA ARG A 56 -0.83 16.14 -2.55
C ARG A 56 -0.93 16.77 -3.94
N HIS A 57 -0.69 15.98 -4.99
CA HIS A 57 -0.77 16.43 -6.37
C HIS A 57 -2.18 16.86 -6.77
N PHE A 58 -3.20 16.06 -6.46
CA PHE A 58 -4.61 16.38 -6.74
C PHE A 58 -5.15 17.52 -5.87
N THR A 59 -4.65 17.69 -4.65
CA THR A 59 -5.03 18.80 -3.77
C THR A 59 -4.33 20.12 -4.16
N GLY A 60 -3.42 20.11 -5.15
CA GLY A 60 -2.74 21.31 -5.62
C GLY A 60 -1.79 21.95 -4.60
N GLN A 61 -1.40 21.22 -3.55
CA GLN A 61 -0.42 21.69 -2.57
C GLN A 61 0.99 21.50 -3.15
N ALA A 62 1.35 22.35 -4.11
CA ALA A 62 2.71 22.45 -4.65
C ALA A 62 3.62 23.11 -3.61
#